data_AF-A0A832IKA3-F1
#
_entry.id   AF-A0A832IKA3-F1
#
_cell.length_a   1.000
_cell.length_b   1.000
_cell.length_c   1.000
_cell.angle_alpha   90.00
_cell.angle_beta   90.00
_cell.angle_gamma   90.00
#
_symmetry.space_group_name_H-M   'P 1'
#
loop_
_entity.id
_entity.type
_entity.pdbx_description
1 polymer ?
#
loop_
_entity_poly.entity_id
_entity_poly.type
_entity_poly.pdbx_seq_one_letter_code
_entity_poly.pdbx_strand_id
1 'polypeptide(L)'
;MKLVLKYSFFAFLATLTNIGTQYASLSLYDGTFSLYVAMALGTLTGLVVKYTLDKRYIFYFEVRSKVENVSKFILYSFMGIFTTLIFWGTELLFHFSFSGPWAKYAGAITGLTIGYVTKYHLDRRYVFR
;
A
#
# COMPACT_ATOMS: atom_id res chain seq x y z
N MET A 1 -15.35 -14.19 -5.90
CA MET A 1 -15.50 -12.94 -6.69
C MET A 1 -15.74 -11.68 -5.84
N LYS A 2 -16.70 -11.66 -4.89
CA LYS A 2 -17.02 -10.42 -4.13
C LYS A 2 -15.83 -9.78 -3.39
N LEU A 3 -14.92 -10.59 -2.83
CA LEU A 3 -13.75 -10.09 -2.10
C LEU A 3 -12.78 -9.33 -3.01
N VAL A 4 -12.35 -9.95 -4.12
CA VAL A 4 -11.39 -9.35 -5.06
C VAL A 4 -11.96 -8.03 -5.62
N LEU A 5 -13.24 -8.01 -6.02
CA LEU A 5 -13.88 -6.79 -6.51
C LEU A 5 -13.88 -5.66 -5.47
N LYS A 6 -14.26 -5.95 -4.22
CA LYS A 6 -14.19 -4.95 -3.13
C LYS A 6 -12.77 -4.49 -2.91
N TYR A 7 -11.81 -5.41 -2.85
CA TYR A 7 -10.41 -5.10 -2.58
C TYR A 7 -9.79 -4.22 -3.67
N SER A 8 -10.04 -4.54 -4.93
CA SER A 8 -9.64 -3.75 -6.09
C SER A 8 -10.32 -2.38 -6.10
N PHE A 9 -11.62 -2.31 -5.81
CA PHE A 9 -12.35 -1.04 -5.74
C PHE A 9 -11.83 -0.12 -4.62
N PHE A 10 -11.56 -0.66 -3.43
CA PHE A 10 -11.00 0.13 -2.33
C PHE A 10 -9.56 0.54 -2.59
N ALA A 11 -8.77 -0.29 -3.28
CA ALA A 11 -7.45 0.10 -3.75
C ALA A 11 -7.54 1.27 -4.74
N PHE A 12 -8.48 1.20 -5.70
CA PHE A 12 -8.73 2.29 -6.63
C PHE A 12 -9.13 3.60 -5.94
N LEU A 13 -10.06 3.55 -4.97
CA LEU A 13 -10.43 4.74 -4.18
C LEU A 13 -9.24 5.32 -3.41
N ALA A 14 -8.43 4.48 -2.77
CA ALA A 14 -7.23 4.93 -2.06
C ALA A 14 -6.21 5.57 -3.02
N THR A 15 -6.06 5.03 -4.23
CA THR A 15 -5.22 5.61 -5.29
C THR A 15 -5.74 6.98 -5.73
N LEU A 16 -7.05 7.14 -5.93
CA LEU A 16 -7.64 8.43 -6.27
C LEU A 16 -7.43 9.45 -5.14
N THR A 17 -7.62 9.07 -3.89
CA THR A 17 -7.35 9.95 -2.74
C THR A 17 -5.88 10.35 -2.72
N ASN A 18 -4.96 9.41 -2.89
CA ASN A 18 -3.53 9.69 -2.91
C ASN A 18 -3.18 10.73 -3.98
N ILE A 19 -3.56 10.48 -5.24
CA ILE A 19 -3.27 11.37 -6.36
C ILE A 19 -3.97 12.73 -6.17
N GLY A 20 -5.23 12.74 -5.73
CA GLY A 20 -5.97 13.99 -5.45
C GLY A 20 -5.31 14.83 -4.37
N THR A 21 -4.79 14.21 -3.31
CA THR A 21 -4.03 14.91 -2.27
C THR A 21 -2.68 15.40 -2.79
N GLN A 22 -1.98 14.63 -3.62
CA GLN A 22 -0.74 15.11 -4.26
C GLN A 22 -1.02 16.35 -5.12
N TYR A 23 -2.05 16.29 -5.95
CA TYR A 23 -2.47 17.41 -6.81
C TYR A 23 -2.82 18.66 -5.99
N ALA A 24 -3.62 18.50 -4.94
CA ALA A 24 -3.98 19.60 -4.05
C ALA A 24 -2.75 20.18 -3.34
N SER A 25 -1.85 19.33 -2.83
CA SER A 25 -0.60 19.77 -2.19
C SER A 25 0.27 20.58 -3.14
N LEU A 26 0.45 20.13 -4.39
CA LEU A 26 1.24 20.83 -5.40
C LEU A 26 0.58 22.13 -5.87
N SER A 27 -0.74 22.22 -5.79
CA SER A 27 -1.48 23.45 -6.10
C SER A 27 -1.35 24.51 -5.00
N LEU A 28 -1.00 24.10 -3.78
CA LEU A 28 -0.88 24.98 -2.60
C LEU A 28 0.57 25.29 -2.22
N TYR A 29 1.51 24.43 -2.62
CA TYR A 29 2.93 24.53 -2.27
C TYR A 29 3.82 24.07 -3.43
N ASP A 30 4.59 24.99 -4.00
CA ASP A 30 5.51 24.79 -5.13
C ASP A 30 6.99 25.01 -4.76
N GLY A 31 7.29 25.22 -3.46
CA GLY A 31 8.64 25.45 -2.96
C GLY A 31 9.57 24.22 -2.97
N THR A 32 10.75 24.37 -2.35
CA THR A 32 11.75 23.29 -2.25
C THR A 32 11.14 22.03 -1.64
N PHE A 33 11.38 20.87 -2.26
CA PHE A 33 10.80 19.58 -1.85
C PHE A 33 9.27 19.44 -2.00
N SER A 34 8.60 20.34 -2.72
CA SER A 34 7.14 20.29 -2.96
C SER A 34 6.64 18.91 -3.42
N LEU A 35 7.34 18.27 -4.35
CA LEU A 35 7.03 16.91 -4.81
C LEU A 35 7.08 15.87 -3.67
N TYR A 36 8.12 15.90 -2.83
CA TYR A 36 8.26 14.93 -1.73
C TYR A 36 7.19 15.16 -0.65
N VAL A 37 6.85 16.41 -0.35
CA VAL A 37 5.74 16.76 0.54
C VAL A 37 4.43 16.23 -0.01
N ALA A 38 4.16 16.46 -1.30
CA ALA A 38 2.97 15.95 -1.96
C ALA A 38 2.90 14.41 -1.88
N MET A 39 3.99 13.72 -2.24
CA MET A 39 4.08 12.25 -2.16
C MET A 39 3.83 11.73 -0.74
N ALA A 40 4.39 12.38 0.28
CA ALA A 40 4.18 11.99 1.68
C ALA A 40 2.71 12.16 2.11
N LEU A 41 2.10 13.30 1.79
CA LEU A 41 0.70 13.58 2.11
C LEU A 41 -0.26 12.65 1.34
N GLY A 42 -0.01 12.44 0.05
CA GLY A 42 -0.78 11.50 -0.78
C GLY A 42 -0.69 10.07 -0.25
N THR A 43 0.52 9.63 0.12
CA THR A 43 0.71 8.29 0.70
C THR A 43 -0.01 8.14 2.02
N LEU A 44 0.10 9.12 2.92
CA LEU A 44 -0.56 9.07 4.23
C LEU A 44 -2.09 9.02 4.10
N THR A 45 -2.67 9.92 3.30
CA THR A 45 -4.12 9.98 3.08
C THR A 45 -4.66 8.74 2.38
N GLY A 46 -3.96 8.26 1.35
CA GLY A 46 -4.28 7.00 0.67
C GLY A 46 -4.24 5.80 1.63
N LEU A 47 -3.23 5.69 2.49
CA LEU A 47 -3.13 4.64 3.50
C LEU A 47 -4.27 4.71 4.51
N VAL A 48 -4.62 5.90 5.01
CA VAL A 48 -5.74 6.08 5.95
C VAL A 48 -7.05 5.62 5.33
N VAL A 49 -7.32 6.00 4.07
CA VAL A 49 -8.52 5.55 3.34
C VAL A 49 -8.50 4.03 3.17
N LYS A 50 -7.40 3.46 2.68
CA LYS A 50 -7.31 2.01 2.45
C LYS A 50 -7.50 1.21 3.74
N TYR A 51 -6.81 1.59 4.81
CA TYR A 51 -6.93 0.95 6.12
C TYR A 51 -8.37 1.00 6.63
N THR A 52 -9.03 2.15 6.53
CA THR A 52 -10.41 2.32 7.01
C THR A 52 -11.39 1.43 6.24
N LEU A 53 -11.26 1.38 4.92
CA LEU A 53 -12.11 0.56 4.06
C LEU A 53 -11.86 -0.94 4.26
N ASP A 54 -10.60 -1.35 4.32
CA ASP A 54 -10.23 -2.76 4.53
C ASP A 54 -10.70 -3.26 5.90
N LYS A 55 -10.41 -2.49 6.95
CA LYS A 55 -10.84 -2.82 8.31
C LYS A 55 -12.35 -3.06 8.36
N ARG A 56 -13.14 -2.15 7.79
CA ARG A 56 -14.60 -2.19 7.91
C ARG A 56 -15.28 -3.19 6.97
N TYR A 57 -14.81 -3.31 5.73
CA TYR A 57 -15.56 -3.99 4.67
C TYR A 57 -14.89 -5.24 4.10
N ILE A 58 -13.60 -5.46 4.41
CA ILE A 58 -12.85 -6.65 4.00
C ILE A 58 -12.67 -7.59 5.19
N PHE A 59 -12.13 -7.06 6.29
CA PHE A 59 -11.80 -7.84 7.49
C PHE A 59 -12.87 -7.77 8.58
N TYR A 60 -13.83 -6.84 8.46
CA TYR A 60 -14.93 -6.67 9.41
C TYR A 60 -14.46 -6.60 10.87
N PHE A 61 -13.37 -5.86 11.10
CA PHE A 61 -12.69 -5.78 12.39
C PHE A 61 -13.13 -4.55 13.17
N GLU A 62 -13.59 -4.77 14.41
CA GLU A 62 -13.96 -3.71 15.34
C GLU A 62 -12.83 -3.46 16.35
N VAL A 63 -12.52 -2.18 16.55
CA VAL A 63 -11.50 -1.72 17.51
C VAL A 63 -12.20 -1.33 18.81
N ARG A 64 -11.61 -1.67 19.95
CA ARG A 64 -12.16 -1.38 21.28
C ARG A 64 -11.83 0.04 21.75
N SER A 65 -10.79 0.66 21.19
CA SER A 65 -10.35 2.01 21.54
C SER A 65 -9.65 2.74 20.39
N LYS A 66 -9.49 4.06 20.54
CA LYS A 66 -8.71 4.89 19.60
C LYS A 66 -7.23 4.47 19.57
N VAL A 67 -6.65 4.14 20.73
CA VAL A 67 -5.24 3.73 20.85
C VAL A 67 -4.99 2.43 20.08
N GLU A 68 -5.89 1.45 20.24
CA GLU A 68 -5.83 0.20 19.47
C GLU A 68 -5.90 0.48 17.96
N ASN A 69 -6.82 1.35 17.53
CA ASN A 69 -6.95 1.68 16.12
C ASN A 69 -5.67 2.28 15.51
N VAL A 70 -4.99 3.16 16.25
CA VAL A 70 -3.70 3.73 15.81
C VAL A 70 -2.62 2.66 15.75
N SER A 71 -2.53 1.79 16.77
CA SER A 71 -1.57 0.68 16.78
C SER A 71 -1.77 -0.27 15.59
N LYS A 72 -3.03 -0.63 15.28
CA LYS A 72 -3.36 -1.46 14.11
C LYS A 72 -3.05 -0.74 12.79
N PHE A 73 -3.28 0.57 12.69
CA PHE A 73 -2.91 1.36 11.51
C PHE A 73 -1.39 1.38 11.28
N ILE A 74 -0.59 1.52 12.34
CA ILE A 74 0.87 1.46 12.26
C ILE A 74 1.31 0.08 11.76
N LEU A 75 0.75 -1.00 12.33
CA LEU A 75 1.07 -2.36 11.91
C LEU A 75 0.68 -2.62 10.45
N TYR A 76 -0.51 -2.16 10.03
CA TYR A 76 -0.98 -2.24 8.65
C TYR A 76 -0.04 -1.53 7.67
N SER A 77 0.43 -0.34 8.06
CA SER A 77 1.37 0.46 7.27
C SER A 77 2.73 -0.24 7.18
N PHE A 78 3.21 -0.80 8.29
CA PHE A 78 4.44 -1.59 8.33
C PHE A 78 4.38 -2.82 7.42
N MET A 79 3.26 -3.55 7.40
CA MET A 79 3.07 -4.66 6.46
C MET A 79 3.18 -4.21 5.00
N GLY A 80 2.68 -3.00 4.68
CA GLY A 80 2.87 -2.38 3.37
C GLY A 80 4.35 -2.22 3.00
N ILE A 81 5.12 -1.56 3.87
CA ILE A 81 6.57 -1.33 3.67
C ILE A 81 7.29 -2.67 3.50
N PHE A 82 7.02 -3.65 4.36
CA PHE A 82 7.63 -4.97 4.29
C PHE A 82 7.36 -5.65 2.95
N THR A 83 6.12 -5.61 2.45
CA THR A 83 5.77 -6.22 1.16
C THR A 83 6.36 -5.47 -0.04
N THR A 84 6.56 -4.15 0.07
CA THR A 84 7.30 -3.37 -0.94
C THR A 84 8.76 -3.81 -1.02
N LEU A 85 9.40 -4.10 0.11
CA LEU A 85 10.77 -4.63 0.12
C LEU A 85 10.86 -6.02 -0.53
N ILE A 86 9.85 -6.89 -0.34
CA ILE A 86 9.77 -8.17 -1.07
C ILE A 86 9.69 -7.93 -2.58
N PHE A 87 8.84 -6.99 -3.01
CA PHE A 87 8.71 -6.63 -4.42
C PHE A 87 10.05 -6.13 -5.00
N TRP A 88 10.65 -5.10 -4.40
CA TRP A 88 11.92 -4.54 -4.88
C TRP A 88 13.07 -5.55 -4.83
N GLY A 89 13.14 -6.36 -3.76
CA GLY A 89 14.15 -7.40 -3.64
C GLY A 89 14.04 -8.43 -4.76
N THR A 90 12.82 -8.82 -5.13
CA THR A 90 12.57 -9.77 -6.24
C THR A 90 12.90 -9.15 -7.59
N GLU A 91 12.50 -7.89 -7.82
CA GLU A 91 12.83 -7.14 -9.04
C GLU A 91 14.36 -7.01 -9.23
N LEU A 92 15.08 -6.62 -8.17
CA LEU A 92 16.53 -6.49 -8.19
C LEU A 92 17.21 -7.85 -8.38
N LEU A 93 16.73 -8.90 -7.70
CA LEU A 93 17.27 -10.25 -7.85
C LEU A 93 17.21 -10.70 -9.32
N PHE A 94 16.07 -10.49 -9.99
CA PHE A 94 15.93 -10.83 -11.40
C PHE A 94 16.80 -9.93 -12.29
N HIS A 95 16.85 -8.63 -12.00
CA HIS A 95 17.69 -7.69 -12.75
C HIS A 95 19.16 -8.10 -12.75
N PHE A 96 19.68 -8.57 -11.62
CA PHE A 96 21.08 -8.99 -11.50
C PHE A 96 21.34 -10.45 -11.90
N SER A 97 20.32 -11.32 -11.87
CA SER A 97 20.47 -12.75 -12.17
C SER A 97 20.26 -13.11 -13.64
N PHE A 98 19.51 -12.31 -14.40
CA PHE A 98 19.17 -12.62 -15.80
C PHE A 98 19.62 -11.51 -16.76
N SER A 99 20.19 -11.92 -17.88
CA SER A 99 20.62 -11.04 -18.96
C SER A 99 19.42 -10.65 -19.83
N GLY A 100 19.03 -9.37 -19.81
CA GLY A 100 18.03 -8.84 -20.74
C GLY A 100 17.16 -7.73 -20.15
N PRO A 101 16.67 -6.79 -20.97
CA PRO A 101 15.87 -5.66 -20.48
C PRO A 101 14.53 -6.08 -19.87
N TRP A 102 14.03 -7.28 -20.21
CA TRP A 102 12.78 -7.84 -19.69
C TRP A 102 12.90 -8.38 -18.25
N ALA A 103 14.11 -8.72 -17.79
CA ALA A 103 14.34 -9.44 -16.55
C ALA A 103 13.75 -8.73 -15.32
N LYS A 104 14.02 -7.42 -15.19
CA LYS A 104 13.48 -6.60 -14.09
C LYS A 104 11.94 -6.61 -14.07
N TYR A 105 11.29 -6.60 -15.23
CA TYR A 105 9.83 -6.59 -15.32
C TYR A 105 9.23 -7.96 -14.93
N ALA A 106 9.88 -9.06 -15.31
CA ALA A 106 9.49 -10.40 -14.84
C ALA A 106 9.64 -10.54 -13.32
N GLY A 107 10.75 -10.03 -12.78
CA GLY A 107 10.96 -9.94 -11.33
C GLY A 107 9.92 -9.07 -10.64
N ALA A 108 9.56 -7.93 -11.23
CA ALA A 108 8.56 -7.02 -10.72
C ALA A 108 7.16 -7.67 -10.65
N ILE A 109 6.72 -8.32 -11.73
CA ILE A 109 5.44 -9.04 -11.76
C ILE A 109 5.41 -10.14 -10.69
N THR A 110 6.49 -10.90 -10.57
CA THR A 110 6.64 -11.96 -9.58
C THR A 110 6.61 -11.40 -8.16
N GLY A 111 7.42 -10.38 -7.89
CA GLY A 111 7.52 -9.71 -6.60
C GLY A 111 6.23 -9.04 -6.16
N LEU A 112 5.51 -8.38 -7.07
CA LEU A 112 4.19 -7.80 -6.80
C LEU A 112 3.16 -8.88 -6.47
N THR A 113 3.16 -9.99 -7.22
CA THR A 113 2.24 -11.12 -6.97
C THR A 113 2.47 -11.70 -5.58
N ILE A 114 3.73 -12.01 -5.23
CA ILE A 114 4.10 -12.49 -3.90
C ILE A 114 3.76 -11.45 -2.83
N GLY A 115 4.07 -10.18 -3.09
CA GLY A 115 3.81 -9.07 -2.19
C GLY A 115 2.32 -8.93 -1.84
N TYR A 116 1.43 -8.95 -2.83
CA TYR A 116 -0.02 -8.86 -2.61
C TYR A 116 -0.58 -10.05 -1.84
N VAL A 117 -0.19 -11.28 -2.20
CA VAL A 117 -0.63 -12.49 -1.51
C VAL A 117 -0.15 -12.47 -0.06
N THR A 118 1.14 -12.17 0.15
CA THR A 118 1.76 -12.06 1.48
C THR A 118 1.08 -10.97 2.29
N LYS A 119 0.82 -9.80 1.71
CA LYS A 119 0.14 -8.69 2.38
C LYS A 119 -1.22 -9.09 2.91
N TYR A 120 -2.04 -9.76 2.09
CA TYR A 120 -3.37 -10.21 2.53
C TYR A 120 -3.28 -11.14 3.75
N HIS A 121 -2.35 -12.11 3.73
CA HIS A 121 -2.17 -13.04 4.83
C HIS A 121 -1.59 -12.37 6.08
N LEU A 122 -0.64 -11.44 5.94
CA LEU A 122 -0.06 -10.69 7.05
C LEU A 122 -1.11 -9.79 7.71
N ASP A 123 -1.88 -9.04 6.92
CA ASP A 123 -2.93 -8.15 7.43
C ASP A 123 -4.01 -8.98 8.15
N ARG A 124 -4.41 -10.12 7.58
CA ARG A 124 -5.38 -11.02 8.24
C ARG A 124 -4.87 -11.59 9.57
N ARG A 125 -3.59 -11.97 9.65
CA ARG A 125 -3.04 -12.71 10.79
C ARG A 125 -2.57 -11.80 11.92
N TYR A 126 -2.00 -10.64 11.59
CA TYR A 126 -1.34 -9.76 12.55
C TYR A 126 -2.11 -8.46 12.79
N VAL A 127 -2.75 -7.90 11.76
CA VAL A 127 -3.48 -6.63 11.88
C VAL A 127 -4.91 -6.86 12.35
N PHE A 128 -5.69 -7.68 11.64
CA PHE A 128 -7.13 -7.82 11.89
C PHE A 128 -7.53 -9.13 12.59
N ARG A 129 -6.69 -9.56 13.54
CA ARG A 129 -6.99 -10.63 14.48
C ARG A 129 -7.49 -10.07 15.80
#